data_AF-A0A661LQL5-F1
#
_entry.id   AF-A0A661LQL5-F1
#
_cell.length_a   1.000
_cell.length_b   1.000
_cell.length_c   1.000
_cell.angle_alpha   90.00
_cell.angle_beta   90.00
_cell.angle_gamma   90.00
#
_symmetry.space_group_name_H-M   'P 1'
#
loop_
_entity.id
_entity.type
_entity.pdbx_description
1 polymer ?
#
loop_
_entity_poly.entity_id
_entity_poly.type
_entity_poly.pdbx_seq_one_letter_code
_entity_poly.pdbx_strand_id
1 'polypeptide(L)'
;MKKNSLKRWMMISIIVSFAMIWSAIGVAQEAKKSFSKGTEYLRQGELDKAKDALEEAISLKSDYAEAYNNLGLVYYEKEDYDEAEKKFKKVIDELNPNDENA
;
A
#
# COMPACT_ATOMS: atom_id res chain seq x y z
N MET A 1 -38.74 -17.53 23.61
CA MET A 1 -38.42 -16.96 22.28
C MET A 1 -37.06 -16.25 22.16
N LYS A 2 -36.34 -15.90 23.26
CA LYS A 2 -35.05 -15.15 23.21
C LYS A 2 -33.79 -15.96 22.82
N LYS A 3 -33.77 -17.29 22.99
CA LYS A 3 -32.55 -18.12 22.77
C LYS A 3 -32.19 -18.29 21.28
N ASN A 4 -33.19 -18.24 20.40
CA ASN A 4 -32.99 -18.41 18.96
C ASN A 4 -32.55 -17.11 18.27
N SER A 5 -32.95 -15.95 18.79
CA SER A 5 -32.49 -14.65 18.28
C SER A 5 -31.02 -14.42 18.60
N LEU A 6 -30.56 -14.80 19.81
CA LEU A 6 -29.16 -14.64 20.22
C LEU A 6 -28.20 -15.47 19.34
N LYS A 7 -28.56 -16.72 19.04
CA LYS A 7 -27.78 -17.60 18.15
C LYS A 7 -27.68 -17.05 16.72
N ARG A 8 -28.75 -16.42 16.22
CA ARG A 8 -28.79 -15.83 14.87
C ARG A 8 -27.88 -14.61 14.76
N TRP A 9 -27.86 -13.74 15.77
CA TRP A 9 -26.92 -12.61 15.84
C TRP A 9 -25.46 -13.04 15.98
N MET A 10 -25.19 -14.10 16.76
CA MET A 10 -23.85 -14.65 16.91
C MET A 10 -23.29 -15.21 15.59
N MET A 11 -24.11 -15.90 14.80
CA MET A 11 -23.70 -16.39 13.47
C MET A 11 -23.45 -15.26 12.47
N ILE A 12 -24.30 -14.22 12.46
CA ILE A 12 -24.11 -13.04 11.60
C ILE A 12 -22.78 -12.34 11.96
N SER A 13 -22.49 -12.19 13.26
CA SER A 13 -21.24 -11.57 13.72
C SER A 13 -20.00 -12.34 13.24
N ILE A 14 -20.00 -13.67 13.29
CA ILE A 14 -18.86 -14.48 12.83
C ILE A 14 -18.65 -14.32 11.33
N ILE A 15 -19.73 -14.34 10.53
CA ILE A 15 -19.65 -14.18 9.07
C ILE A 15 -19.13 -12.79 8.68
N VAL A 16 -19.61 -11.74 9.35
CA VAL A 16 -19.17 -10.35 9.10
C VAL A 16 -17.72 -10.16 9.51
N SER A 17 -17.29 -10.69 10.67
CA SER A 17 -15.88 -10.66 11.08
C SER A 17 -14.98 -11.40 10.08
N PHE A 18 -15.42 -12.56 9.60
CA PHE A 18 -14.66 -13.33 8.62
C PHE A 18 -14.59 -12.64 7.26
N ALA A 19 -15.67 -12.00 6.81
CA ALA A 19 -15.69 -11.21 5.58
C ALA A 19 -14.77 -9.98 5.66
N MET A 20 -14.72 -9.29 6.80
CA MET A 20 -13.79 -8.16 7.00
C MET A 20 -12.34 -8.62 6.99
N ILE A 21 -12.02 -9.73 7.66
CA ILE A 21 -10.67 -10.30 7.66
C ILE A 21 -10.29 -10.78 6.24
N TRP A 22 -11.19 -11.47 5.54
CA TRP A 22 -10.97 -11.97 4.18
C TRP A 22 -10.75 -10.83 3.18
N SER A 23 -11.52 -9.75 3.30
CA SER A 23 -11.35 -8.54 2.51
C SER A 23 -9.97 -7.90 2.74
N ALA A 24 -9.53 -7.80 3.99
CA ALA A 24 -8.25 -7.20 4.34
C ALA A 24 -7.03 -8.03 3.85
N ILE A 25 -7.10 -9.36 3.96
CA ILE A 25 -6.01 -10.26 3.51
C ILE A 25 -5.80 -10.16 1.99
N GLY A 26 -6.88 -10.10 1.20
CA GLY A 26 -6.78 -10.01 -0.26
C GLY A 26 -6.15 -8.70 -0.75
N VAL A 27 -6.53 -7.57 -0.14
CA VAL A 27 -6.05 -6.23 -0.52
C VAL A 27 -4.55 -6.07 -0.27
N ALA A 28 -4.04 -6.57 0.87
CA ALA A 28 -2.61 -6.48 1.20
C ALA A 28 -1.74 -7.27 0.22
N GLN A 29 -2.22 -8.40 -0.27
CA GLN A 29 -1.49 -9.22 -1.24
C GLN A 29 -1.42 -8.54 -2.62
N GLU A 30 -2.48 -7.86 -3.04
CA GLU A 30 -2.48 -7.12 -4.31
C GLU A 30 -1.54 -5.90 -4.24
N ALA A 31 -1.52 -5.17 -3.11
CA ALA A 31 -0.57 -4.07 -2.90
C ALA A 31 0.88 -4.53 -3.08
N LYS A 32 1.24 -5.68 -2.51
CA LYS A 32 2.59 -6.26 -2.64
C LYS A 32 2.91 -6.67 -4.07
N LYS A 33 1.93 -7.20 -4.80
CA LYS A 33 2.08 -7.59 -6.20
C LYS A 33 2.28 -6.38 -7.10
N SER A 34 1.49 -5.32 -6.94
CA SER A 34 1.67 -4.06 -7.68
C SER A 34 3.02 -3.42 -7.37
N PHE A 35 3.45 -3.42 -6.10
CA PHE A 35 4.79 -2.98 -5.71
C PHE A 35 5.91 -3.77 -6.42
N SER A 36 5.78 -5.10 -6.47
CA SER A 36 6.77 -5.95 -7.15
C SER A 36 6.85 -5.65 -8.66
N LYS A 37 5.70 -5.41 -9.31
CA LYS A 37 5.67 -4.99 -10.72
C LYS A 37 6.32 -3.61 -10.91
N GLY A 38 5.99 -2.65 -10.06
CA GLY A 38 6.57 -1.31 -10.13
C GLY A 38 8.08 -1.31 -9.97
N THR A 39 8.60 -2.15 -9.06
CA THR A 39 10.04 -2.35 -8.87
C THR A 39 10.69 -2.96 -10.11
N GLU A 40 10.04 -3.94 -10.74
CA GLU A 40 10.55 -4.56 -11.97
C GLU A 40 10.58 -3.56 -13.13
N TYR A 41 9.52 -2.78 -13.32
CA TYR A 41 9.49 -1.72 -14.32
C TYR A 41 10.57 -0.66 -14.08
N LEU A 42 10.81 -0.28 -12.82
CA LEU A 42 11.89 0.64 -12.46
C LEU A 42 13.26 0.07 -12.86
N ARG A 43 13.51 -1.22 -12.59
CA ARG A 43 14.76 -1.89 -13.00
C ARG A 43 14.94 -1.94 -14.52
N GLN A 44 13.84 -1.99 -15.27
CA GLN A 44 13.84 -1.98 -16.73
C GLN A 44 13.92 -0.56 -17.32
N GLY A 45 13.85 0.49 -16.50
CA GLY A 45 13.79 1.89 -16.95
C GLY A 45 12.43 2.28 -17.54
N GLU A 46 11.39 1.46 -17.37
CA GLU A 46 10.04 1.74 -17.83
C GLU A 46 9.31 2.66 -16.82
N LEU A 47 9.80 3.89 -16.69
CA LEU A 47 9.46 4.81 -15.58
C LEU A 47 7.95 5.10 -15.46
N ASP A 48 7.22 5.24 -16.58
CA ASP A 48 5.78 5.49 -16.53
C ASP A 48 4.99 4.27 -16.01
N LYS A 49 5.37 3.06 -16.42
CA LYS A 49 4.72 1.84 -15.91
C LYS A 49 5.09 1.58 -14.45
N ALA A 50 6.33 1.93 -14.07
CA ALA A 50 6.77 1.88 -12.68
C ALA A 50 5.91 2.80 -11.81
N LYS A 51 5.71 4.04 -12.24
CA LYS A 51 4.81 5.01 -11.58
C LYS A 51 3.41 4.42 -11.37
N ASP A 52 2.76 3.97 -12.44
CA ASP A 52 1.38 3.49 -12.38
C ASP A 52 1.23 2.30 -11.39
N ALA A 53 2.16 1.35 -11.43
CA ALA A 53 2.14 0.18 -10.54
C ALA A 53 2.44 0.52 -9.08
N LEU A 54 3.29 1.52 -8.82
CA LEU A 54 3.59 1.99 -7.47
C LEU A 54 2.44 2.83 -6.90
N GLU A 55 1.76 3.64 -7.72
CA GLU A 55 0.56 4.38 -7.32
C GLU A 55 -0.60 3.42 -7.00
N GLU A 56 -0.76 2.33 -7.75
CA GLU A 56 -1.70 1.26 -7.42
C GLU A 56 -1.37 0.64 -6.05
N ALA A 57 -0.10 0.31 -5.79
CA ALA A 57 0.31 -0.24 -4.50
C ALA A 57 0.00 0.71 -3.33
N ILE A 58 0.21 2.01 -3.51
CA ILE A 58 -0.11 3.05 -2.53
C ILE A 58 -1.61 3.20 -2.34
N SER A 59 -2.42 3.09 -3.41
CA SER A 59 -3.88 3.16 -3.29
C SER A 59 -4.47 2.00 -2.47
N LEU A 60 -3.82 0.84 -2.52
CA LEU A 60 -4.21 -0.36 -1.77
C LEU A 60 -3.65 -0.36 -0.35
N LYS A 61 -2.46 0.22 -0.16
CA LYS A 61 -1.79 0.39 1.12
C LYS A 61 -1.20 1.80 1.23
N SER A 62 -1.97 2.71 1.83
CA SER A 62 -1.62 4.14 1.88
C SER A 62 -0.38 4.45 2.71
N ASP A 63 0.05 3.52 3.56
CA ASP A 63 1.23 3.58 4.43
C ASP A 63 2.41 2.73 3.91
N TYR A 64 2.45 2.41 2.62
CA TYR A 64 3.50 1.58 2.03
C TYR A 64 4.78 2.38 1.76
N ALA A 65 5.60 2.56 2.81
CA ALA A 65 6.85 3.33 2.77
C ALA A 65 7.77 2.97 1.58
N GLU A 66 7.98 1.69 1.32
CA GLU A 66 8.83 1.22 0.22
C GLU A 66 8.28 1.61 -1.16
N ALA A 67 6.96 1.64 -1.33
CA ALA A 67 6.33 2.07 -2.57
C ALA A 67 6.51 3.57 -2.81
N TYR A 68 6.41 4.40 -1.77
CA TYR A 68 6.72 5.83 -1.85
C TYR A 68 8.19 6.07 -2.16
N ASN A 69 9.10 5.30 -1.56
CA ASN A 69 10.54 5.42 -1.83
C ASN A 69 10.84 5.09 -3.31
N ASN A 70 10.30 3.99 -3.83
CA ASN A 70 10.48 3.63 -5.23
C ASN A 70 9.81 4.64 -6.17
N LEU A 71 8.69 5.26 -5.77
CA LEU A 71 8.05 6.30 -6.55
C LEU A 71 8.91 7.59 -6.57
N GLY A 72 9.57 7.91 -5.47
CA GLY A 72 10.58 8.97 -5.42
C GLY A 72 11.75 8.70 -6.36
N LEU A 73 12.24 7.46 -6.42
CA LEU A 73 13.26 7.05 -7.39
C LEU A 73 12.76 7.19 -8.84
N VAL A 74 11.51 6.81 -9.13
CA VAL A 74 10.92 7.03 -10.46
C VAL A 74 10.95 8.50 -10.85
N TYR A 75 10.53 9.41 -9.96
CA TYR A 75 10.55 10.84 -10.23
C TYR A 75 11.98 11.38 -10.37
N TYR A 76 12.93 10.87 -9.56
CA TYR A 76 14.34 11.22 -9.65
C TYR A 76 14.96 10.84 -11.00
N GLU A 77 14.69 9.62 -11.48
CA GLU A 77 15.14 9.14 -12.81
C GLU A 77 14.46 9.91 -13.95
N LYS A 78 13.28 10.49 -13.72
CA LYS A 78 12.59 11.40 -14.66
C LYS A 78 13.08 12.86 -14.56
N GLU A 79 14.08 13.13 -13.72
CA GLU A 79 14.60 14.47 -13.42
C GLU A 79 13.55 15.43 -12.80
N ASP A 80 12.45 14.90 -12.29
CA ASP A 80 11.42 15.63 -11.56
C ASP A 80 11.74 15.62 -10.06
N TYR A 81 12.76 16.38 -9.70
CA TYR A 81 13.30 16.38 -8.34
C TYR A 81 12.31 16.95 -7.30
N ASP A 82 11.43 17.85 -7.72
CA ASP A 82 10.40 18.44 -6.84
C ASP A 82 9.39 17.38 -6.38
N GLU A 83 8.92 16.52 -7.28
CA GLU A 83 8.04 15.41 -6.88
C GLU A 83 8.80 14.30 -6.16
N ALA A 84 10.05 14.02 -6.55
CA ALA A 84 10.89 13.04 -5.86
C ALA A 84 11.06 13.41 -4.38
N GLU A 85 11.41 14.67 -4.09
CA GLU A 85 11.57 15.18 -2.72
C GLU A 85 10.28 15.00 -1.90
N LYS A 86 9.12 15.33 -2.48
CA LYS A 86 7.83 15.15 -1.79
C LYS A 86 7.57 13.68 -1.43
N LYS A 87 7.88 12.74 -2.33
CA LYS A 87 7.66 11.31 -2.05
C LYS A 87 8.62 10.80 -0.97
N PHE A 88 9.89 11.21 -1.00
CA PHE A 88 10.86 10.84 0.03
C PHE A 88 10.52 11.45 1.40
N LYS A 89 10.15 12.73 1.45
CA LYS A 89 9.72 13.39 2.70
C LYS A 89 8.55 12.70 3.35
N LYS A 90 7.56 12.26 2.56
CA LYS A 90 6.43 11.51 3.08
C LYS A 90 6.84 10.20 3.78
N VAL A 91 7.91 9.54 3.30
CA VAL A 91 8.45 8.35 3.96
C VAL A 91 9.04 8.69 5.33
N ILE A 92 9.84 9.75 5.41
CA ILE A 92 10.56 10.18 6.61
C ILE A 92 9.58 10.75 7.65
N ASP A 93 8.73 11.68 7.24
CA ASP A 93 7.90 12.48 8.15
C ASP A 93 6.65 11.72 8.64
N GLU A 94 6.04 10.90 7.78
CA GLU A 94 4.72 10.32 8.04
C GLU A 94 4.72 8.80 8.21
N LEU A 95 5.63 8.07 7.54
CA LEU A 95 5.55 6.61 7.44
C LEU A 95 6.63 5.88 8.25
N ASN A 96 7.77 6.50 8.49
CA ASN A 96 8.83 5.96 9.33
C ASN A 96 9.52 7.06 10.17
N PRO A 97 8.83 7.64 11.17
CA PRO A 97 9.38 8.72 11.99
C PRO A 97 10.59 8.31 12.86
N ASN A 98 11.01 7.04 12.84
CA ASN A 98 12.14 6.53 13.62
C ASN A 98 13.45 6.43 12.81
N ASP A 99 13.47 6.85 11.54
CA ASP A 99 14.68 6.88 10.69
C ASP A 99 15.49 8.20 10.84
N GLU A 100 15.24 8.98 11.91
CA GLU A 100 15.95 10.24 12.22
C GLU A 100 17.44 10.06 12.60
N ASN A 101 18.06 8.91 12.33
CA ASN A 101 19.49 8.66 12.60
C ASN A 101 20.36 8.71 11.32
N ALA A 102 20.10 9.68 10.44
CA ALA A 102 21.00 10.01 9.32
C ALA A 102 21.91 11.21 9.65
#